data_AF-D2AYF0-F1
#
_entry.id   AF-D2AYF0-F1
#
_cell.length_a   1.000
_cell.length_b   1.000
_cell.length_c   1.000
_cell.angle_alpha   90.00
_cell.angle_beta   90.00
_cell.angle_gamma   90.00
#
_symmetry.space_group_name_H-M   'P 1'
#
loop_
_entity.id
_entity.type
_entity.pdbx_description
1 polymer ?
#
loop_
_entity_poly.entity_id
_entity_poly.type
_entity_poly.pdbx_seq_one_letter_code
_entity_poly.pdbx_strand_id
1 'polypeptide(L)'
;MTPAKAIRSSIGRRPGWRRRRGGWGGSSGATRSHRSSGTSSADTCTTLSRSDIHRQPPRRPWLRFTDQAGILLLSGLGTLALTVGVLRLEGGLRSLVRWGRLTPTTLAWGIGGGVPAAGPVLLLSLLTPMADRGGAVAVTLLPVLPAFSLAGNLAEEVLFRGFLQGRLEQRTSAIRAALLFAACHASLASTVTDAGWPLLTFTLYEGLICAFLRLRSGVIAAALAHGTAIFLLAGALA
;
A
#
# COMPACT_ATOMS: atom_id res chain seq x y z
N MET A 1 -48.08 -24.23 28.34
CA MET A 1 -47.63 -25.63 28.53
C MET A 1 -46.18 -25.75 28.03
N THR A 2 -45.29 -25.90 29.01
CA THR A 2 -43.91 -26.46 29.01
C THR A 2 -42.98 -26.34 27.79
N PRO A 3 -41.87 -25.57 27.89
CA PRO A 3 -40.68 -25.76 27.05
C PRO A 3 -39.70 -26.78 27.66
N ALA A 4 -39.18 -27.70 26.84
CA ALA A 4 -38.25 -28.75 27.25
C ALA A 4 -36.77 -28.32 27.13
N LYS A 5 -36.18 -28.12 28.31
CA LYS A 5 -34.84 -28.49 28.81
C LYS A 5 -33.61 -28.53 27.87
N ALA A 6 -32.62 -27.74 28.30
CA ALA A 6 -31.22 -27.73 27.88
C ALA A 6 -30.44 -29.01 28.22
N ILE A 7 -29.38 -29.29 27.44
CA ILE A 7 -28.27 -30.18 27.81
C ILE A 7 -26.95 -29.41 27.67
N ARG A 8 -26.30 -29.18 28.81
CA ARG A 8 -24.88 -28.82 28.95
C ARG A 8 -24.07 -30.10 29.21
N SER A 9 -22.87 -30.19 28.65
CA SER A 9 -21.73 -31.03 29.08
C SER A 9 -20.67 -30.95 27.97
N SER A 10 -19.35 -30.84 28.16
CA SER A 10 -18.49 -30.97 29.34
C SER A 10 -17.13 -30.31 29.05
N ILE A 11 -16.45 -30.01 30.15
CA ILE A 11 -15.09 -29.49 30.29
C ILE A 11 -14.07 -30.59 29.93
N GLY A 12 -13.14 -30.29 29.04
CA GLY A 12 -11.93 -31.09 28.77
C GLY A 12 -10.67 -30.31 29.14
N ARG A 13 -9.92 -30.82 30.12
CA ARG A 13 -8.72 -30.22 30.73
C ARG A 13 -7.45 -31.02 30.34
N ARG A 14 -6.31 -30.29 30.22
CA ARG A 14 -4.86 -30.70 30.33
C ARG A 14 -4.19 -31.36 29.10
N PRO A 15 -2.83 -31.45 29.01
CA PRO A 15 -1.72 -30.91 29.85
C PRO A 15 -0.70 -30.05 29.04
N GLY A 16 0.10 -29.14 29.60
CA GLY A 16 1.27 -29.39 30.45
C GLY A 16 2.55 -29.65 29.63
N TRP A 17 3.27 -28.59 29.22
CA TRP A 17 4.63 -28.72 28.62
C TRP A 17 5.68 -27.99 29.44
N ARG A 18 6.75 -28.74 29.68
CA ARG A 18 7.78 -28.57 30.71
C ARG A 18 9.01 -27.91 30.10
N ARG A 19 9.65 -27.02 30.88
CA ARG A 19 10.93 -26.34 30.60
C ARG A 19 12.05 -27.31 30.18
N ARG A 20 12.91 -26.87 29.28
CA ARG A 20 14.34 -27.22 29.27
C ARG A 20 15.19 -25.95 29.34
N ARG A 21 15.94 -25.85 30.44
CA ARG A 21 17.17 -25.04 30.54
C ARG A 21 18.31 -25.90 30.00
N GLY A 22 19.16 -25.30 29.18
CA GLY A 22 20.53 -25.75 28.95
C GLY A 22 21.42 -24.53 29.13
N GLY A 23 22.30 -24.56 30.12
CA GLY A 23 23.46 -23.69 30.18
C GLY A 23 24.71 -24.48 29.83
N TRP A 24 25.81 -23.78 29.51
CA TRP A 24 27.17 -23.98 30.03
C TRP A 24 28.24 -23.38 29.10
N GLY A 25 29.24 -22.75 29.73
CA GLY A 25 30.64 -22.62 29.29
C GLY A 25 30.93 -21.61 28.19
N GLY A 26 32.01 -20.83 28.17
CA GLY A 26 33.23 -20.70 28.97
C GLY A 26 34.08 -19.61 28.28
N SER A 27 34.54 -18.58 28.99
CA SER A 27 35.94 -18.35 29.43
C SER A 27 37.01 -18.15 28.33
N SER A 28 37.84 -17.13 28.60
CA SER A 28 39.21 -16.87 28.09
C SER A 28 39.27 -16.13 26.74
N GLY A 29 39.95 -14.98 26.54
CA GLY A 29 41.09 -14.40 27.24
C GLY A 29 42.32 -14.46 26.31
N ALA A 30 42.68 -13.36 25.65
CA ALA A 30 44.03 -13.17 25.06
C ALA A 30 44.29 -11.69 24.71
N THR A 31 45.31 -11.15 25.35
CA THR A 31 46.03 -9.89 25.10
C THR A 31 47.22 -10.14 24.15
N ARG A 32 47.59 -9.11 23.37
CA ARG A 32 48.87 -8.81 22.65
C ARG A 32 48.58 -8.39 21.19
N SER A 33 49.30 -7.48 20.54
CA SER A 33 50.53 -6.72 20.87
C SER A 33 50.66 -5.54 19.90
N HIS A 34 51.33 -4.48 20.37
CA HIS A 34 51.90 -3.41 19.55
C HIS A 34 52.77 -3.92 18.39
N ARG A 35 52.68 -3.25 17.23
CA ARG A 35 53.84 -3.06 16.33
C ARG A 35 53.71 -1.73 15.58
N SER A 36 54.67 -0.86 15.83
CA SER A 36 54.92 0.41 15.17
C SER A 36 56.10 0.28 14.20
N SER A 37 55.94 0.81 12.99
CA SER A 37 56.95 1.24 11.99
C SER A 37 56.14 1.40 10.68
N GLY A 38 55.95 2.57 10.07
CA GLY A 38 56.86 3.67 9.85
C GLY A 38 57.38 3.56 8.41
N THR A 39 56.79 4.32 7.47
CA THR A 39 57.47 4.92 6.31
C THR A 39 56.49 5.79 5.51
N SER A 40 57.01 6.96 5.15
CA SER A 40 56.37 8.03 4.37
C SER A 40 56.28 7.65 2.89
N SER A 41 55.14 7.92 2.27
CA SER A 41 55.06 8.21 0.83
C SER A 41 53.96 9.25 0.64
N ALA A 42 54.40 10.45 0.28
CA ALA A 42 53.58 11.44 -0.36
C ALA A 42 53.20 10.90 -1.75
N ASP A 43 51.92 10.90 -2.08
CA ASP A 43 51.45 11.40 -3.37
C ASP A 43 49.92 11.43 -3.42
N THR A 44 49.42 12.65 -3.67
CA THR A 44 48.10 12.97 -4.24
C THR A 44 46.86 12.38 -3.57
N CYS A 45 46.61 12.75 -2.31
CA CYS A 45 45.29 12.61 -1.69
C CYS A 45 44.46 13.87 -1.99
N THR A 46 43.76 13.85 -3.12
CA THR A 46 42.56 14.68 -3.29
C THR A 46 41.62 14.31 -2.16
N THR A 47 41.43 15.21 -1.20
CA THR A 47 40.54 15.03 -0.05
C THR A 47 39.09 14.97 -0.53
N LEU A 48 38.68 13.84 -1.09
CA LEU A 48 37.29 13.45 -1.18
C LEU A 48 36.82 13.32 0.26
N SER A 49 36.04 14.30 0.70
CA SER A 49 35.49 14.36 2.04
C SER A 49 34.82 13.03 2.36
N ARG A 50 35.30 12.38 3.43
CA ARG A 50 34.77 11.10 3.97
C ARG A 50 33.29 11.20 4.39
N SER A 51 32.68 12.38 4.28
CA SER A 51 31.25 12.63 4.46
C SER A 51 30.35 12.16 3.33
N ASP A 52 30.89 11.78 2.16
CA ASP A 52 30.08 11.43 0.99
C ASP A 52 29.83 9.92 0.81
N ILE A 53 30.44 9.06 1.65
CA ILE A 53 30.38 7.59 1.49
C ILE A 53 29.11 6.94 2.09
N HIS A 54 28.27 7.69 2.82
CA HIS A 54 27.07 7.12 3.45
C HIS A 54 25.78 7.93 3.29
N ARG A 55 25.69 8.88 2.35
CA ARG A 55 24.39 9.43 1.98
C ARG A 55 23.63 8.39 1.16
N GLN A 56 22.96 7.47 1.85
CA GLN A 56 21.80 6.81 1.26
C GLN A 56 20.93 7.93 0.65
N PRO A 57 20.49 7.79 -0.61
CA PRO A 57 19.53 8.73 -1.16
C PRO A 57 18.38 8.84 -0.16
N PRO A 58 17.86 10.05 0.09
CA PRO A 58 16.76 10.22 1.05
C PRO A 58 15.67 9.22 0.67
N ARG A 59 15.22 8.44 1.66
CA ARG A 59 14.11 7.49 1.48
C ARG A 59 12.99 8.28 0.83
N ARG A 60 12.52 7.85 -0.34
CA ARG A 60 11.48 8.55 -1.07
C ARG A 60 10.14 7.93 -0.69
N PRO A 61 9.39 8.47 0.29
CA PRO A 61 8.07 7.96 0.63
C PRO A 61 7.03 8.29 -0.46
N TRP A 62 7.45 8.80 -1.62
CA TRP A 62 6.57 9.46 -2.58
C TRP A 62 6.29 8.61 -3.81
N LEU A 63 5.02 8.57 -4.21
CA LEU A 63 4.56 7.89 -5.41
C LEU A 63 4.88 8.76 -6.63
N ARG A 64 5.79 8.30 -7.51
CA ARG A 64 6.12 8.99 -8.76
C ARG A 64 5.94 8.05 -9.94
N PHE A 65 5.19 8.51 -10.93
CA PHE A 65 5.03 7.81 -12.21
C PHE A 65 6.06 8.27 -13.24
N THR A 66 6.21 7.48 -14.30
CA THR A 66 7.05 7.85 -15.46
C THR A 66 6.54 9.15 -16.10
N ASP A 67 7.47 9.99 -16.57
CA ASP A 67 7.12 11.23 -17.26
C ASP A 67 6.71 11.00 -18.74
N GLN A 68 6.66 9.74 -19.18
CA GLN A 68 6.25 9.37 -20.55
C GLN A 68 4.74 9.11 -20.65
N ALA A 69 3.99 10.11 -21.11
CA ALA A 69 2.54 10.04 -21.29
C ALA A 69 2.06 8.80 -22.07
N GLY A 70 2.77 8.41 -23.13
CA GLY A 70 2.41 7.24 -23.95
C GLY A 70 2.44 5.92 -23.16
N ILE A 71 3.42 5.74 -22.27
CA ILE A 71 3.52 4.55 -21.42
C ILE A 71 2.35 4.52 -20.43
N LEU A 72 2.02 5.65 -19.81
CA LEU A 72 0.88 5.74 -18.88
C LEU A 72 -0.45 5.42 -19.57
N LEU A 73 -0.69 5.99 -20.74
CA LEU A 73 -1.91 5.73 -21.51
C LEU A 73 -2.00 4.27 -21.93
N LEU A 74 -0.93 3.69 -22.47
CA LEU A 74 -0.91 2.29 -22.87
C LEU A 74 -1.14 1.35 -21.68
N SER A 75 -0.52 1.65 -20.53
CA SER A 75 -0.67 0.87 -19.30
C SER A 75 -2.08 0.99 -18.72
N GLY A 76 -2.69 2.18 -18.76
CA GLY A 76 -4.07 2.41 -18.36
C GLY A 76 -5.06 1.65 -19.25
N LEU A 77 -4.90 1.75 -20.58
CA LEU A 77 -5.74 1.01 -21.53
C LEU A 77 -5.57 -0.51 -21.40
N GLY A 78 -4.34 -0.99 -21.24
CA GLY A 78 -4.05 -2.40 -20.99
C GLY A 78 -4.73 -2.91 -19.72
N THR A 79 -4.68 -2.11 -18.64
CA THR A 79 -5.35 -2.43 -17.38
C THR A 79 -6.87 -2.46 -17.51
N LEU A 80 -7.48 -1.53 -18.26
CA LEU A 80 -8.90 -1.57 -18.57
C LEU A 80 -9.29 -2.80 -19.40
N ALA A 81 -8.50 -3.12 -20.43
CA ALA A 81 -8.73 -4.31 -21.26
C ALA A 81 -8.66 -5.59 -20.42
N LEU A 82 -7.67 -5.70 -19.53
CA LEU A 82 -7.55 -6.81 -18.60
C LEU A 82 -8.76 -6.89 -17.65
N THR A 83 -9.17 -5.76 -17.08
CA THR A 83 -10.34 -5.69 -16.18
C THR A 83 -11.61 -6.16 -16.88
N VAL A 84 -11.84 -5.70 -18.10
CA VAL A 84 -12.96 -6.16 -18.93
C VAL A 84 -12.85 -7.65 -19.25
N GLY A 85 -11.64 -8.14 -19.58
CA GLY A 85 -11.36 -9.55 -19.82
C GLY A 85 -11.74 -10.42 -18.62
N VAL A 86 -11.25 -10.07 -17.42
CA VAL A 86 -11.57 -10.77 -16.17
C VAL A 86 -13.08 -10.77 -15.91
N LEU A 87 -13.76 -9.63 -16.06
CA LEU A 87 -15.21 -9.54 -15.87
C LEU A 87 -16.03 -10.36 -16.88
N ARG A 88 -15.50 -10.57 -18.10
CA ARG A 88 -16.16 -11.37 -19.13
C ARG A 88 -15.95 -12.87 -18.93
N LEU A 89 -14.75 -13.27 -18.52
CA LEU A 89 -14.40 -14.68 -18.32
C LEU A 89 -14.99 -15.23 -17.02
N GLU A 90 -15.06 -14.42 -15.96
CA GLU A 90 -15.52 -14.84 -14.63
C GLU A 90 -16.97 -14.41 -14.35
N GLY A 91 -17.92 -14.99 -15.10
CA GLY A 91 -19.35 -14.67 -14.98
C GLY A 91 -19.91 -14.83 -13.55
N GLY A 92 -19.44 -15.84 -12.81
CA GLY A 92 -19.83 -16.07 -11.42
C GLY A 92 -19.37 -14.96 -10.48
N LEU A 93 -18.11 -14.51 -10.62
CA LEU A 93 -17.56 -13.42 -9.79
C LEU A 93 -18.12 -12.05 -10.17
N ARG A 94 -18.43 -11.83 -11.45
CA ARG A 94 -19.05 -10.59 -11.93
C ARG A 94 -20.32 -10.24 -11.16
N SER A 95 -21.11 -11.24 -10.76
CA SER A 95 -22.34 -11.04 -9.98
C SER A 95 -22.09 -10.40 -8.59
N LEU A 96 -20.87 -10.53 -8.06
CA LEU A 96 -20.48 -9.96 -6.77
C LEU A 96 -20.14 -8.46 -6.87
N VAL A 97 -19.87 -7.97 -8.08
CA VAL A 97 -19.47 -6.58 -8.32
C VAL A 97 -20.69 -5.66 -8.26
N ARG A 98 -20.84 -5.00 -7.11
CA ARG A 98 -21.87 -3.97 -6.91
C ARG A 98 -21.40 -2.64 -7.50
N TRP A 99 -21.62 -2.43 -8.80
CA TRP A 99 -21.18 -1.23 -9.52
C TRP A 99 -21.67 0.08 -8.90
N GLY A 100 -22.91 0.10 -8.41
CA GLY A 100 -23.59 1.34 -8.02
C GLY A 100 -24.13 2.09 -9.24
N ARG A 101 -24.71 3.28 -9.02
CA ARG A 101 -25.19 4.15 -10.09
C ARG A 101 -24.25 5.34 -10.23
N LEU A 102 -23.94 5.73 -11.46
CA LEU A 102 -23.20 6.96 -11.73
C LEU A 102 -24.16 8.15 -11.57
N THR A 103 -24.09 8.82 -10.42
CA THR A 103 -24.91 9.99 -10.08
C THR A 103 -24.00 11.10 -9.56
N PRO A 104 -24.43 12.38 -9.57
CA PRO A 104 -23.66 13.47 -8.96
C PRO A 104 -23.27 13.18 -7.50
N THR A 105 -24.15 12.53 -6.73
CA THR A 105 -23.87 12.11 -5.35
C THR A 105 -22.78 11.05 -5.29
N THR A 106 -22.78 10.08 -6.20
CA THR A 106 -21.71 9.06 -6.31
C THR A 106 -20.36 9.70 -6.65
N LEU A 107 -20.36 10.68 -7.57
CA LEU A 107 -19.16 11.44 -7.92
C LEU A 107 -18.64 12.23 -6.70
N ALA A 108 -19.53 12.92 -5.99
CA ALA A 108 -19.18 13.68 -4.80
C ALA A 108 -18.60 12.79 -3.69
N TRP A 109 -19.21 11.63 -3.44
CA TRP A 109 -18.67 10.65 -2.49
C TRP A 109 -17.33 10.06 -2.92
N GLY A 110 -17.16 9.78 -4.21
CA GLY A 110 -15.92 9.25 -4.75
C GLY A 110 -14.79 10.26 -4.62
N ILE A 111 -14.91 11.42 -5.27
CA ILE A 111 -13.89 12.47 -5.23
C ILE A 111 -13.65 12.94 -3.79
N GLY A 112 -14.74 13.19 -3.04
CA GLY A 112 -14.70 13.62 -1.65
C GLY A 112 -14.16 12.56 -0.69
N GLY A 113 -14.15 11.27 -1.07
CA GLY A 113 -13.48 10.20 -0.33
C GLY A 113 -11.99 10.08 -0.65
N GLY A 114 -11.60 10.42 -1.88
CA GLY A 114 -10.18 10.42 -2.28
C GLY A 114 -9.34 11.49 -1.60
N VAL A 115 -9.92 12.67 -1.34
CA VAL A 115 -9.26 13.76 -0.61
C VAL A 115 -8.83 13.35 0.81
N PRO A 116 -9.72 12.86 1.70
CA PRO A 116 -9.31 12.39 3.02
C PRO A 116 -8.42 11.15 2.95
N ALA A 117 -8.56 10.28 1.93
CA ALA A 117 -7.65 9.16 1.74
C ALA A 117 -6.20 9.62 1.49
N ALA A 118 -5.99 10.58 0.60
CA ALA A 118 -4.65 11.15 0.34
C ALA A 118 -4.19 12.13 1.44
N GLY A 119 -5.13 12.77 2.14
CA GLY A 119 -4.90 13.89 3.06
C GLY A 119 -3.76 13.69 4.07
N PRO A 120 -3.73 12.59 4.85
CA PRO A 120 -2.67 12.35 5.81
C PRO A 120 -1.27 12.35 5.18
N VAL A 121 -1.12 11.68 4.02
CA VAL A 121 0.16 11.60 3.33
C VAL A 121 0.54 12.95 2.71
N LEU A 122 -0.43 13.66 2.12
CA LEU A 122 -0.22 15.02 1.60
C LEU A 122 0.19 15.99 2.70
N LEU A 123 -0.44 15.95 3.87
CA LEU A 123 -0.12 16.83 5.00
C LEU A 123 1.29 16.56 5.52
N LEU A 124 1.67 15.28 5.68
CA LEU A 124 3.03 14.90 6.05
C LEU A 124 4.04 15.33 4.98
N SER A 125 3.65 15.28 3.71
CA SER A 125 4.52 15.68 2.60
C SER A 125 4.92 17.14 2.69
N LEU A 126 4.05 18.03 3.19
CA LEU A 126 4.33 19.46 3.30
C LEU A 126 5.62 19.77 4.08
N LEU A 127 6.05 18.85 4.96
CA LEU A 127 7.27 18.95 5.75
C LEU A 127 8.55 18.57 4.99
N THR A 128 8.44 18.02 3.78
CA THR A 128 9.56 17.55 2.96
C THR A 128 9.82 18.52 1.81
N PRO A 129 11.05 18.93 1.47
CA PRO A 129 11.29 19.79 0.30
C PRO A 129 10.81 19.20 -1.03
N MET A 130 10.39 20.04 -1.98
CA MET A 130 9.90 19.62 -3.31
C MET A 130 10.87 18.69 -4.06
N ALA A 131 12.16 19.02 -4.00
CA ALA A 131 13.23 18.24 -4.63
C ALA A 131 13.29 16.80 -4.09
N ASP A 132 13.01 16.63 -2.79
CA ASP A 132 13.02 15.33 -2.12
C ASP A 132 11.72 14.54 -2.35
N ARG A 133 10.67 15.21 -2.85
CA ARG A 133 9.38 14.61 -3.25
C ARG A 133 9.35 14.14 -4.71
N GLY A 134 10.48 14.17 -5.41
CA GLY A 134 10.58 13.77 -6.82
C GLY A 134 10.40 14.93 -7.81
N GLY A 135 10.38 16.17 -7.33
CA GLY A 135 10.32 17.37 -8.15
C GLY A 135 8.96 17.65 -8.77
N ALA A 136 8.87 18.77 -9.50
CA ALA A 136 7.64 19.21 -10.14
C ALA A 136 7.12 18.16 -11.15
N VAL A 137 5.80 18.00 -11.22
CA VAL A 137 5.15 17.21 -12.26
C VAL A 137 4.96 18.07 -13.50
N ALA A 138 5.30 17.54 -14.68
CA ALA A 138 5.06 18.25 -15.93
C ALA A 138 3.55 18.50 -16.12
N VAL A 139 3.16 19.76 -16.38
CA VAL A 139 1.76 20.16 -16.57
C VAL A 139 1.08 19.36 -17.70
N THR A 140 1.86 18.96 -18.71
CA THR A 140 1.41 18.11 -19.82
C THR A 140 0.94 16.72 -19.40
N LEU A 141 1.33 16.23 -18.22
CA LEU A 141 0.90 14.94 -17.66
C LEU A 141 -0.38 15.05 -16.83
N LEU A 142 -0.80 16.24 -16.41
CA LEU A 142 -2.01 16.43 -15.59
C LEU A 142 -3.29 15.85 -16.20
N PRO A 143 -3.55 15.83 -17.52
CA PRO A 143 -4.72 15.13 -18.06
C PRO A 143 -4.54 13.61 -18.15
N VAL A 144 -3.30 13.12 -18.26
CA VAL A 144 -3.00 11.69 -18.42
C VAL A 144 -2.99 10.96 -17.07
N LEU A 145 -2.46 11.60 -16.04
CA LEU A 145 -2.40 11.06 -14.68
C LEU A 145 -3.76 10.64 -14.10
N PRO A 146 -4.83 11.44 -14.14
CA PRO A 146 -6.12 11.02 -13.60
C PRO A 146 -6.71 9.87 -14.44
N ALA A 147 -6.50 9.85 -15.76
CA ALA A 147 -6.96 8.74 -16.60
C ALA A 147 -6.25 7.43 -16.23
N PHE A 148 -4.92 7.46 -16.09
CA PHE A 148 -4.13 6.31 -15.69
C PHE A 148 -4.48 5.86 -14.26
N SER A 149 -4.53 6.78 -13.30
CA SER A 149 -4.90 6.49 -11.91
C SER A 149 -6.31 5.90 -11.84
N LEU A 150 -7.30 6.46 -12.54
CA LEU A 150 -8.64 5.88 -12.52
C LEU A 150 -8.69 4.49 -13.15
N ALA A 151 -7.96 4.25 -14.25
CA ALA A 151 -7.92 2.94 -14.90
C ALA A 151 -7.30 1.86 -14.00
N GLY A 152 -6.12 2.13 -13.43
CA GLY A 152 -5.42 1.22 -12.53
C GLY A 152 -6.27 0.91 -11.29
N ASN A 153 -6.76 1.96 -10.64
CA ASN A 153 -7.51 1.80 -9.40
C ASN A 153 -8.91 1.20 -9.62
N LEU A 154 -9.53 1.39 -10.79
CA LEU A 154 -10.75 0.65 -11.12
C LEU A 154 -10.51 -0.86 -11.15
N ALA A 155 -9.39 -1.30 -11.73
CA ALA A 155 -9.04 -2.73 -11.76
C ALA A 155 -8.88 -3.28 -10.34
N GLU A 156 -8.13 -2.56 -9.49
CA GLU A 156 -7.97 -2.93 -8.09
C GLU A 156 -9.31 -2.97 -7.34
N GLU A 157 -10.16 -1.96 -7.51
CA GLU A 157 -11.47 -1.94 -6.86
C GLU A 157 -12.40 -3.06 -7.35
N VAL A 158 -12.33 -3.45 -8.63
CA VAL A 158 -13.05 -4.64 -9.12
C VAL A 158 -12.56 -5.91 -8.43
N LEU A 159 -11.24 -6.09 -8.30
CA LEU A 159 -10.66 -7.27 -7.66
C LEU A 159 -10.94 -7.30 -6.15
N PHE A 160 -10.68 -6.20 -5.44
CA PHE A 160 -10.73 -6.15 -4.00
C PHE A 160 -12.12 -5.83 -3.46
N ARG A 161 -12.84 -4.87 -4.03
CA ARG A 161 -14.15 -4.39 -3.52
C ARG A 161 -15.32 -5.05 -4.24
N GLY A 162 -15.11 -5.44 -5.50
CA GLY A 162 -16.01 -6.29 -6.26
C GLY A 162 -15.91 -7.75 -5.82
N PHE A 163 -14.82 -8.43 -6.12
CA PHE A 163 -14.71 -9.88 -5.92
C PHE A 163 -14.37 -10.27 -4.48
N LEU A 164 -13.25 -9.80 -3.94
CA LEU A 164 -12.77 -10.25 -2.62
C LEU A 164 -13.74 -9.84 -1.52
N GLN A 165 -14.07 -8.55 -1.40
CA GLN A 165 -15.03 -8.06 -0.41
C GLN A 165 -16.41 -8.66 -0.67
N GLY A 166 -16.87 -8.72 -1.92
CA GLY A 166 -18.16 -9.34 -2.26
C GLY A 166 -18.25 -10.81 -1.84
N ARG A 167 -17.15 -11.57 -1.93
CA ARG A 167 -17.06 -12.95 -1.44
C ARG A 167 -16.98 -13.01 0.09
N LEU A 168 -16.16 -12.16 0.70
CA LEU A 168 -15.99 -12.15 2.15
C LEU A 168 -17.27 -11.74 2.87
N GLU A 169 -18.06 -10.82 2.34
CA GLU A 169 -19.35 -10.42 2.92
C GLU A 169 -20.36 -11.57 3.03
N GLN A 170 -20.17 -12.67 2.29
CA GLN A 170 -20.99 -13.88 2.44
C GLN A 170 -20.64 -14.69 3.70
N ARG A 171 -19.50 -14.41 4.33
CA ARG A 171 -18.96 -15.21 5.45
C ARG A 171 -18.43 -14.37 6.62
N THR A 172 -18.15 -13.08 6.40
CA THR A 172 -17.46 -12.19 7.34
C THR A 172 -17.67 -10.72 6.99
N SER A 173 -16.87 -9.80 7.55
CA SER A 173 -17.02 -8.34 7.42
C SER A 173 -16.09 -7.71 6.38
N ALA A 174 -16.50 -6.53 5.90
CA ALA A 174 -15.74 -5.70 4.97
C ALA A 174 -14.35 -5.27 5.50
N ILE A 175 -14.19 -5.18 6.83
CA ILE A 175 -12.90 -4.84 7.47
C ILE A 175 -11.82 -5.86 7.11
N ARG A 176 -12.17 -7.16 7.02
CA ARG A 176 -11.20 -8.20 6.62
C ARG A 176 -10.75 -8.04 5.17
N ALA A 177 -11.63 -7.54 4.30
CA ALA A 177 -11.26 -7.23 2.92
C ALA A 177 -10.23 -6.10 2.87
N ALA A 178 -10.41 -5.04 3.67
CA ALA A 178 -9.45 -3.94 3.78
C ALA A 178 -8.09 -4.40 4.36
N LEU A 179 -8.10 -5.30 5.36
CA LEU A 179 -6.87 -5.89 5.91
C LEU A 179 -6.11 -6.72 4.86
N LEU A 180 -6.81 -7.55 4.09
CA LEU A 180 -6.19 -8.33 3.01
C LEU A 180 -5.69 -7.43 1.87
N PHE A 181 -6.41 -6.37 1.55
CA PHE A 181 -5.95 -5.35 0.60
C PHE A 181 -4.61 -4.75 1.02
N ALA A 182 -4.49 -4.31 2.29
CA ALA A 182 -3.21 -3.83 2.83
C ALA A 182 -2.13 -4.92 2.83
N ALA A 183 -2.48 -6.17 3.16
CA ALA A 183 -1.54 -7.30 3.15
C ALA A 183 -1.00 -7.61 1.74
N CYS A 184 -1.82 -7.47 0.69
CA CYS A 184 -1.36 -7.62 -0.71
C CYS A 184 -0.28 -6.60 -1.09
N HIS A 185 -0.23 -5.46 -0.40
CA HIS A 185 0.78 -4.43 -0.59
C HIS A 185 2.05 -4.65 0.23
N ALA A 186 2.15 -5.73 1.01
CA ALA A 186 3.35 -6.07 1.80
C ALA A 186 4.60 -6.21 0.91
N SER A 187 4.47 -6.82 -0.27
CA SER A 187 5.59 -6.92 -1.23
C SER A 187 6.04 -5.54 -1.71
N LEU A 188 5.10 -4.68 -2.13
CA LEU A 188 5.40 -3.29 -2.52
C LEU A 188 6.08 -2.50 -1.39
N ALA A 189 5.59 -2.66 -0.16
CA ALA A 189 6.12 -2.00 1.02
C ALA A 189 7.51 -2.48 1.43
N SER A 190 7.88 -3.73 1.15
CA SER A 190 9.13 -4.34 1.60
C SER A 190 10.20 -4.49 0.53
N THR A 191 9.83 -4.44 -0.76
CA THR A 191 10.76 -4.76 -1.86
C THR A 191 10.86 -3.66 -2.93
N VAL A 192 9.77 -2.93 -3.21
CA VAL A 192 9.73 -1.97 -4.32
C VAL A 192 9.85 -0.53 -3.84
N THR A 193 9.45 -0.26 -2.60
CA THR A 193 9.46 1.08 -2.02
C THR A 193 10.29 1.12 -0.74
N ASP A 194 10.93 2.25 -0.48
CA ASP A 194 11.58 2.53 0.81
C ASP A 194 10.58 3.04 1.87
N ALA A 195 9.29 3.05 1.54
CA ALA A 195 8.24 3.53 2.44
C ALA A 195 8.13 2.61 3.66
N GLY A 196 8.02 1.29 3.45
CA GLY A 196 7.86 0.33 4.55
C GLY A 196 6.47 0.36 5.18
N TRP A 197 6.41 0.29 6.51
CA TRP A 197 5.16 0.22 7.26
C TRP A 197 4.17 1.40 7.05
N PRO A 198 4.57 2.66 6.78
CA PRO A 198 3.65 3.74 6.45
C PRO A 198 2.83 3.45 5.18
N LEU A 199 3.39 2.76 4.18
CA LEU A 199 2.63 2.36 2.99
C LEU A 199 1.51 1.38 3.36
N LEU A 200 1.77 0.45 4.28
CA LEU A 200 0.75 -0.49 4.77
C LEU A 200 -0.34 0.22 5.58
N THR A 201 0.04 1.18 6.41
CA THR A 201 -0.92 2.00 7.16
C THR A 201 -1.79 2.83 6.22
N PHE A 202 -1.19 3.46 5.21
CA PHE A 202 -1.89 4.23 4.19
C PHE A 202 -2.88 3.34 3.42
N THR A 203 -2.41 2.23 2.84
CA THR A 203 -3.25 1.31 2.06
C THR A 203 -4.37 0.68 2.91
N LEU A 204 -4.13 0.42 4.20
CA LEU A 204 -5.21 0.00 5.10
C LEU A 204 -6.25 1.10 5.31
N TYR A 205 -5.82 2.32 5.60
CA TYR A 205 -6.71 3.45 5.84
C TYR A 205 -7.54 3.81 4.60
N GLU A 206 -6.87 4.00 3.47
CA GLU A 206 -7.47 4.23 2.16
C GLU A 206 -8.38 3.06 1.79
N GLY A 207 -7.94 1.83 2.07
CA GLY A 207 -8.74 0.65 1.80
C GLY A 207 -10.02 0.51 2.64
N LEU A 208 -10.04 1.04 3.87
CA LEU A 208 -11.24 1.14 4.70
C LEU A 208 -12.22 2.17 4.14
N ILE A 209 -11.73 3.32 3.66
CA ILE A 209 -12.56 4.34 2.99
C ILE A 209 -13.22 3.72 1.75
N CYS A 210 -12.43 3.07 0.89
CA CYS A 210 -12.94 2.42 -0.33
C CYS A 210 -13.96 1.31 -0.01
N ALA A 211 -13.71 0.50 1.03
CA ALA A 211 -14.67 -0.52 1.48
C ALA A 211 -16.00 0.08 1.96
N PHE A 212 -15.96 1.20 2.71
CA PHE A 212 -17.14 1.94 3.13
C PHE A 212 -17.90 2.54 1.93
N LEU A 213 -17.19 3.18 1.00
CA LEU A 213 -17.80 3.77 -0.19
C LEU A 213 -18.43 2.72 -1.10
N ARG A 214 -17.81 1.55 -1.23
CA ARG A 214 -18.43 0.42 -1.92
C ARG A 214 -19.76 0.05 -1.29
N LEU A 215 -19.84 -0.02 0.04
CA LEU A 215 -21.08 -0.35 0.75
C LEU A 215 -22.15 0.74 0.56
N ARG A 216 -21.74 2.01 0.51
CA ARG A 216 -22.65 3.16 0.44
C ARG A 216 -23.18 3.43 -0.97
N SER A 217 -22.31 3.33 -1.99
CA SER A 217 -22.52 3.86 -3.33
C SER A 217 -21.98 2.96 -4.46
N GLY A 218 -21.37 1.82 -4.13
CA GLY A 218 -20.85 0.85 -5.10
C GLY A 218 -19.39 1.06 -5.50
N VAL A 219 -18.88 0.13 -6.32
CA VAL A 219 -17.49 0.05 -6.77
C VAL A 219 -17.06 1.29 -7.55
N ILE A 220 -17.97 1.94 -8.29
CA ILE A 220 -17.65 3.18 -9.01
C ILE A 220 -17.21 4.29 -8.02
N ALA A 221 -17.92 4.45 -6.89
CA ALA A 221 -17.54 5.44 -5.88
C ALA A 221 -16.18 5.12 -5.25
N ALA A 222 -15.93 3.84 -4.95
CA ALA A 222 -14.65 3.41 -4.41
C ALA A 222 -13.50 3.64 -5.41
N ALA A 223 -13.70 3.32 -6.70
CA ALA A 223 -12.70 3.52 -7.75
C ALA A 223 -12.38 4.99 -7.99
N LEU A 224 -13.39 5.86 -7.90
CA LEU A 224 -13.19 7.31 -7.94
C LEU A 224 -12.40 7.81 -6.74
N ALA A 225 -12.69 7.31 -5.53
CA ALA A 225 -11.94 7.70 -4.33
C ALA A 225 -10.49 7.24 -4.39
N HIS A 226 -10.26 5.96 -4.68
CA HIS A 226 -8.93 5.39 -4.82
C HIS A 226 -8.15 6.10 -5.94
N GLY A 227 -8.73 6.21 -7.13
CA GLY A 227 -8.11 6.89 -8.26
C GLY A 227 -7.82 8.37 -7.99
N THR A 228 -8.71 9.08 -7.30
CA THR A 228 -8.48 10.47 -6.88
C THR A 228 -7.35 10.55 -5.86
N ALA A 229 -7.29 9.65 -4.87
CA ALA A 229 -6.22 9.65 -3.88
C ALA A 229 -4.84 9.44 -4.54
N ILE A 230 -4.74 8.45 -5.43
CA ILE A 230 -3.50 8.16 -6.16
C ILE A 230 -3.12 9.29 -7.12
N PHE A 231 -4.10 9.88 -7.82
CA PHE A 231 -3.87 11.07 -8.62
C PHE A 231 -3.33 12.24 -7.79
N LEU A 232 -3.94 12.51 -6.63
CA LEU A 232 -3.49 13.58 -5.74
C LEU A 232 -2.09 13.30 -5.20
N LEU A 233 -1.74 12.07 -4.85
CA LEU A 233 -0.39 11.74 -4.37
C LEU A 233 0.66 11.80 -5.47
N ALA A 234 0.33 11.34 -6.68
CA ALA A 234 1.23 11.41 -7.81
C ALA A 234 1.36 12.83 -8.38
N GLY A 235 0.31 13.64 -8.25
CA GLY A 235 0.20 15.00 -8.78
C GLY A 235 0.60 16.08 -7.77
N ALA A 236 0.49 15.83 -6.47
CA ALA A 236 1.07 16.67 -5.44
C ALA A 236 2.59 16.42 -5.45
N LEU A 237 3.38 17.15 -6.21
CA LEU A 237 3.33 18.60 -6.36
C LEU A 237 3.73 19.06 -7.77
N ALA A 238 2.78 19.64 -8.49
CA ALA A 238 3.02 20.65 -9.50
C ALA A 238 2.83 22.05 -8.89
#